data_AF-A0A8X7VC57-F1
#
_entry.id   AF-A0A8X7VC57-F1
#
_cell.length_a   1.000
_cell.length_b   1.000
_cell.length_c   1.000
_cell.angle_alpha   90.00
_cell.angle_beta   90.00
_cell.angle_gamma   90.00
#
_symmetry.space_group_name_H-M   'P 1'
#
loop_
_entity.id
_entity.type
_entity.pdbx_description
1 polymer ?
#
loop_
_entity_poly.entity_id
_entity_poly.type
_entity_poly.pdbx_seq_one_letter_code
_entity_poly.pdbx_strand_id
1 'polypeptide(L)'
;MHVCRFSNGKLISDVIASNLNIKEFVPPFLQPNISDQGIVTGVCFASAGAGYDDRTSLSSKAIPVSKQPSMFKDYIARLKGVLSILISMVTKSLRLDGFVRELYRLGCRNIVVGGLPLMGCLPVQMTTKMRNIMRFCVEQENKDSVLYNQKLVKKLPEIEASLPGSKFLYASVYGPKP
;
A
#
# COMPACT_ATOMS: atom_id res chain seq x y z
N MET A 1 -14.66 -19.09 -0.97
CA MET A 1 -13.96 -18.11 -1.85
C MET A 1 -12.55 -17.97 -1.32
N HIS A 2 -11.57 -18.65 -1.92
CA HIS A 2 -10.17 -18.50 -1.51
C HIS A 2 -9.75 -17.06 -1.76
N VAL A 3 -9.19 -16.41 -0.75
CA VAL A 3 -8.60 -15.09 -0.90
C VAL A 3 -7.49 -15.18 -1.96
N CYS A 4 -7.72 -14.63 -3.14
CA CYS A 4 -6.71 -14.60 -4.20
C CYS A 4 -5.55 -13.70 -3.77
N ARG A 5 -4.41 -14.32 -3.44
CA ARG A 5 -3.12 -13.63 -3.25
C ARG A 5 -2.37 -13.64 -4.58
N PHE A 6 -1.80 -12.51 -4.98
CA PHE A 6 -0.94 -12.41 -6.16
C PHE A 6 0.48 -12.95 -5.88
N SER A 7 0.54 -14.16 -5.30
CA SER A 7 1.75 -14.88 -4.94
C SER A 7 1.40 -16.35 -4.72
N ASN A 8 2.38 -17.24 -4.86
CA ASN A 8 2.27 -18.65 -4.49
C ASN A 8 2.52 -18.89 -2.98
N GLY A 9 2.66 -17.83 -2.19
CA GLY A 9 2.91 -17.91 -0.75
C GLY A 9 2.52 -16.65 0.02
N LYS A 10 3.21 -16.44 1.14
CA LYS A 10 3.02 -15.28 2.02
C LYS A 10 3.32 -13.97 1.27
N LEU A 11 2.46 -12.97 1.47
CA LEU A 11 2.72 -11.59 1.07
C LEU A 11 3.68 -10.93 2.07
N ILE A 12 4.29 -9.82 1.68
CA ILE A 12 5.18 -9.05 2.58
C ILE A 12 4.49 -8.68 3.90
N SER A 13 3.19 -8.37 3.87
CA SER A 13 2.38 -8.12 5.07
C SER A 13 2.29 -9.34 5.99
N ASP A 14 2.20 -10.54 5.42
CA ASP A 14 2.13 -11.79 6.19
C ASP A 14 3.49 -12.14 6.79
N VAL A 15 4.57 -11.91 6.04
CA VAL A 15 5.95 -12.13 6.53
C VAL A 15 6.24 -11.21 7.71
N ILE A 16 5.91 -9.92 7.60
CA ILE A 16 6.08 -8.96 8.70
C ILE A 16 5.23 -9.38 9.91
N ALA A 17 3.95 -9.70 9.71
CA ALA A 17 3.08 -10.12 10.81
C ALA A 17 3.54 -11.43 11.47
N SER A 18 4.08 -12.36 10.68
CA SER A 18 4.63 -13.63 11.18
C SER A 18 5.89 -13.39 12.01
N ASN A 19 6.83 -12.57 11.50
CA ASN A 19 8.09 -12.28 12.18
C ASN A 19 7.89 -11.49 13.49
N LEU A 20 6.79 -10.74 13.60
CA LEU A 20 6.38 -10.06 14.83
C LEU A 20 5.54 -10.93 15.76
N ASN A 21 5.34 -12.22 15.44
CA ASN A 21 4.50 -13.16 16.18
C ASN A 21 3.05 -12.67 16.38
N ILE A 22 2.52 -11.88 15.43
CA ILE A 22 1.14 -11.36 15.48
C ILE A 22 0.17 -12.38 14.87
N LYS A 23 0.49 -12.86 13.67
CA LYS A 23 -0.30 -13.87 12.93
C LYS A 23 0.47 -14.41 11.75
N GLU A 24 0.09 -15.62 11.32
CA GLU A 24 0.69 -16.25 10.16
C GLU A 24 0.25 -15.63 8.82
N PHE A 25 -1.03 -15.27 8.71
CA PHE A 25 -1.62 -14.69 7.50
C PHE A 25 -2.50 -13.50 7.83
N VAL A 26 -2.28 -12.37 7.18
CA VAL A 26 -3.10 -11.17 7.30
C VAL A 26 -4.32 -11.31 6.38
N PRO A 27 -5.55 -11.37 6.91
CA PRO A 27 -6.76 -11.51 6.09
C PRO A 27 -7.07 -10.20 5.37
N PRO A 28 -7.68 -10.23 4.17
CA PRO A 28 -8.16 -9.02 3.51
C PRO A 28 -9.43 -8.52 4.21
N PHE A 29 -9.59 -7.20 4.34
CA PHE A 29 -10.72 -6.59 5.06
C PHE A 29 -12.09 -6.96 4.48
N LEU A 30 -12.17 -7.18 3.16
CA LEU A 30 -13.40 -7.55 2.47
C LEU A 30 -13.72 -9.05 2.54
N GLN A 31 -12.93 -9.87 3.24
CA GLN A 31 -13.27 -11.26 3.44
C GLN A 31 -14.58 -11.35 4.23
N PRO A 32 -15.55 -12.18 3.79
CA PRO A 32 -16.75 -12.42 4.57
C PRO A 32 -16.41 -13.10 5.90
N ASN A 33 -17.11 -12.72 6.97
CA ASN A 33 -17.04 -13.35 8.29
C ASN A 33 -15.65 -13.32 8.96
N ILE A 34 -14.90 -12.23 8.85
CA ILE A 34 -13.69 -12.01 9.66
C ILE A 34 -14.10 -11.89 11.13
N SER A 35 -13.54 -12.74 11.99
CA SER A 35 -13.75 -12.69 13.44
C SER A 35 -13.17 -11.40 14.04
N ASP A 36 -13.75 -10.94 15.15
CA ASP A 36 -13.26 -9.73 15.83
C ASP A 36 -11.79 -9.87 16.26
N GLN A 37 -11.37 -11.07 16.67
CA GLN A 37 -9.97 -11.38 16.96
C GLN A 37 -9.06 -11.24 15.72
N GLY A 38 -9.59 -11.54 14.53
CA GLY A 38 -8.90 -11.33 13.26
C GLY A 38 -8.76 -9.84 12.91
N ILE A 39 -9.74 -9.02 13.31
CA ILE A 39 -9.76 -7.56 13.11
C ILE A 39 -8.76 -6.88 14.04
N VAL A 40 -8.79 -7.18 15.35
CA VAL A 40 -7.88 -6.52 16.34
C VAL A 40 -6.40 -6.77 16.05
N THR A 41 -6.08 -7.89 15.41
CA THR A 41 -4.71 -8.25 15.02
C THR A 41 -4.32 -7.70 13.63
N GLY A 42 -5.21 -6.95 12.97
CA GLY A 42 -4.93 -6.24 11.71
C GLY A 42 -5.41 -6.95 10.44
N VAL A 43 -5.74 -6.17 9.41
CA VAL A 43 -6.28 -6.63 8.12
C VAL A 43 -5.57 -5.95 6.95
N CYS A 44 -5.70 -6.52 5.75
CA CYS A 44 -5.16 -5.96 4.51
C CYS A 44 -6.26 -5.29 3.68
N PHE A 45 -6.07 -4.02 3.30
CA PHE A 45 -6.98 -3.27 2.41
C PHE A 45 -6.49 -3.23 0.96
N ALA A 46 -5.32 -3.79 0.67
CA ALA A 46 -4.67 -3.68 -0.63
C ALA A 46 -5.48 -4.37 -1.73
N SER A 47 -5.53 -3.74 -2.91
CA SER A 47 -6.12 -4.29 -4.13
C SER A 47 -5.06 -4.26 -5.22
N ALA A 48 -4.87 -5.40 -5.89
CA ALA A 48 -3.87 -5.51 -6.94
C ALA A 48 -4.29 -4.69 -8.18
N GLY A 49 -3.35 -3.96 -8.76
CA GLY A 49 -3.62 -3.06 -9.88
C GLY A 49 -4.15 -1.69 -9.46
N ALA A 50 -4.22 -1.40 -8.15
CA ALA A 50 -4.56 -0.07 -7.65
C ALA A 50 -3.31 0.84 -7.64
N GLY A 51 -3.47 2.06 -8.13
CA GLY A 51 -2.44 3.11 -8.08
C GLY A 51 -2.92 4.37 -7.35
N TYR A 52 -1.99 5.28 -7.03
CA TYR A 52 -2.34 6.58 -6.42
C TYR A 52 -3.14 7.48 -7.37
N ASP A 53 -3.00 7.29 -8.69
CA ASP A 53 -3.88 7.89 -9.68
C ASP A 53 -5.02 6.91 -9.98
N ASP A 54 -6.25 7.28 -9.64
CA ASP A 54 -7.44 6.44 -9.82
C ASP A 54 -7.64 6.00 -11.28
N ARG A 55 -7.15 6.77 -12.26
CA ARG A 55 -7.20 6.38 -13.68
C ARG A 55 -6.49 5.06 -13.96
N THR A 56 -5.40 4.78 -13.25
CA THR A 56 -4.65 3.52 -13.38
C THR A 56 -5.42 2.32 -12.83
N SER A 57 -6.36 2.54 -11.92
CA SER A 57 -7.18 1.49 -11.31
C SER A 57 -8.39 1.13 -12.18
N LEU A 58 -8.83 2.03 -13.06
CA LEU A 58 -9.96 1.80 -13.96
C LEU A 58 -9.63 0.76 -15.04
N SER A 59 -8.39 0.76 -15.56
CA SER A 59 -7.96 -0.21 -16.57
C SER A 59 -7.85 -1.64 -16.02
N SER A 60 -7.50 -1.78 -14.75
CA SER A 60 -7.36 -3.07 -14.05
C SER A 60 -8.64 -3.54 -13.36
N LYS A 61 -9.69 -2.71 -13.31
CA LYS A 61 -10.91 -2.93 -12.50
C LYS A 61 -10.60 -3.15 -11.00
N ALA A 62 -9.48 -2.59 -10.52
CA ALA A 62 -9.06 -2.69 -9.14
C ALA A 62 -9.85 -1.74 -8.23
N ILE A 63 -9.86 -2.02 -6.92
CA ILE A 63 -10.36 -1.07 -5.92
C ILE A 63 -9.34 0.07 -5.82
N PRO A 64 -9.70 1.32 -6.15
CA PRO A 64 -8.74 2.42 -6.17
C PRO A 64 -8.12 2.67 -4.78
N VAL A 65 -6.87 3.15 -4.75
CA VAL A 65 -6.20 3.51 -3.49
C VAL A 65 -6.98 4.61 -2.76
N SER A 66 -7.67 5.51 -3.48
CA SER A 66 -8.53 6.55 -2.90
C SER A 66 -9.68 6.00 -2.04
N LYS A 67 -10.12 4.76 -2.27
CA LYS A 67 -11.19 4.12 -1.51
C LYS A 67 -10.70 3.43 -0.23
N GLN A 68 -9.42 3.07 -0.17
CA GLN A 68 -8.83 2.34 0.97
C GLN A 68 -8.89 3.11 2.31
N PRO A 69 -8.77 4.45 2.38
CA PRO A 69 -8.99 5.20 3.63
C PRO A 69 -10.42 5.10 4.16
N SER A 70 -11.42 5.02 3.27
CA SER A 70 -12.81 4.81 3.70
C SER A 70 -12.98 3.43 4.32
N MET A 71 -12.38 2.40 3.71
CA MET A 71 -12.39 1.05 4.28
C MET A 71 -11.66 1.01 5.63
N PHE A 72 -10.59 1.79 5.79
CA PHE A 72 -9.90 1.93 7.07
C PHE A 72 -10.77 2.65 8.11
N LYS A 73 -11.56 3.66 7.73
CA LYS A 73 -12.56 4.29 8.61
C LYS A 73 -13.58 3.26 9.10
N ASP A 74 -14.11 2.45 8.19
CA ASP A 74 -15.07 1.39 8.54
C ASP A 74 -14.43 0.35 9.48
N TYR A 75 -13.16 0.01 9.25
CA TYR A 75 -12.38 -0.85 10.14
C TYR A 75 -12.19 -0.25 11.54
N ILE A 76 -11.85 1.03 11.65
CA ILE A 76 -11.74 1.72 12.94
C ILE A 76 -13.10 1.75 13.65
N ALA A 77 -14.19 1.98 12.92
CA ALA A 77 -15.54 1.94 13.49
C ALA A 77 -15.88 0.54 14.05
N ARG A 78 -15.52 -0.52 13.34
CA ARG A 78 -15.67 -1.92 13.81
C ARG A 78 -14.80 -2.22 15.03
N LEU A 79 -13.55 -1.75 15.05
CA LEU A 79 -12.66 -1.90 16.21
C LEU A 79 -13.16 -1.17 17.45
N LYS A 80 -13.76 0.00 17.26
CA LYS A 80 -14.17 0.89 18.37
C LYS A 80 -15.61 0.71 18.83
N GLY A 81 -16.36 -0.23 18.27
CA GLY A 81 -17.66 -0.66 18.81
C GLY A 81 -18.70 0.43 19.10
N VAL A 82 -18.67 1.57 18.38
CA VAL A 82 -19.47 2.81 18.60
C VAL A 82 -18.86 3.78 19.63
N LEU A 83 -17.94 4.65 19.18
CA LEU A 83 -17.83 6.06 19.63
C LEU A 83 -16.83 6.84 18.76
N SER A 84 -17.16 7.14 17.51
CA SER A 84 -16.40 8.13 16.70
C SER A 84 -17.28 8.68 15.58
N ILE A 85 -18.45 9.22 15.96
CA ILE A 85 -19.07 10.27 15.14
C ILE A 85 -18.20 11.51 15.34
N LEU A 86 -17.94 12.26 14.26
CA LEU A 86 -16.94 13.33 14.10
C LEU A 86 -15.58 12.69 13.75
N ILE A 87 -15.21 12.57 12.48
CA ILE A 87 -14.84 13.72 11.65
C ILE A 87 -15.24 13.40 10.21
N SER A 88 -16.23 14.13 9.69
CA SER A 88 -16.53 14.10 8.27
C SER A 88 -15.65 15.10 7.53
N MET A 89 -15.23 14.65 6.34
CA MET A 89 -14.94 15.42 5.13
C MET A 89 -13.92 16.56 5.16
N VAL A 90 -12.75 16.30 4.56
CA VAL A 90 -12.09 17.25 3.65
C VAL A 90 -11.53 16.49 2.42
N THR A 91 -11.49 17.21 1.30
CA THR A 91 -11.62 16.79 -0.10
C THR A 91 -10.28 16.83 -0.89
N LYS A 92 -10.19 15.97 -1.93
CA LYS A 92 -9.42 15.99 -3.21
C LYS A 92 -7.93 16.39 -3.24
N SER A 93 -7.08 15.39 -3.48
CA SER A 93 -6.17 15.22 -4.63
C SER A 93 -5.21 14.10 -4.24
N LEU A 94 -5.37 12.88 -4.79
CA LEU A 94 -4.62 11.73 -4.29
C LEU A 94 -3.19 11.71 -4.86
N ARG A 95 -2.29 12.36 -4.11
CA ARG A 95 -0.85 12.10 -4.13
C ARG A 95 -0.49 11.40 -2.82
N LEU A 96 0.65 10.73 -2.78
CA LEU A 96 1.16 10.06 -1.58
C LEU A 96 1.04 10.90 -0.29
N ASP A 97 1.35 12.19 -0.36
CA ASP A 97 1.26 13.13 0.77
C ASP A 97 -0.16 13.23 1.35
N GLY A 98 -1.18 13.40 0.50
CA GLY A 98 -2.57 13.51 0.95
C GLY A 98 -3.07 12.22 1.59
N PHE A 99 -2.70 11.07 1.03
CA PHE A 99 -3.04 9.75 1.57
C PHE A 99 -2.44 9.54 2.98
N VAL A 100 -1.15 9.85 3.14
CA VAL A 100 -0.44 9.72 4.41
C VAL A 100 -1.04 10.63 5.49
N ARG A 101 -1.39 11.87 5.15
CA ARG A 101 -2.03 12.81 6.09
C ARG A 101 -3.40 12.33 6.54
N GLU A 102 -4.16 11.70 5.67
CA GLU A 102 -5.46 11.12 6.03
C GLU A 102 -5.30 9.96 7.02
N LEU A 103 -4.34 9.05 6.79
CA LEU A 103 -4.04 7.98 7.75
C LEU A 103 -3.61 8.54 9.11
N TYR A 104 -2.80 9.59 9.13
CA TYR A 104 -2.41 10.27 10.37
C TYR A 104 -3.62 10.85 11.12
N ARG A 105 -4.55 11.51 10.41
CA ARG A 105 -5.80 12.03 11.01
C ARG A 105 -6.67 10.92 11.59
N LEU A 106 -6.61 9.72 11.02
CA LEU A 106 -7.30 8.53 11.54
C LEU A 106 -6.61 7.87 12.74
N GLY A 107 -5.48 8.42 13.19
CA GLY A 107 -4.77 7.97 14.38
C GLY A 107 -3.53 7.13 14.09
N CYS A 108 -3.17 6.88 12.83
CA CYS A 108 -1.92 6.19 12.51
C CYS A 108 -0.73 7.05 12.95
N ARG A 109 0.22 6.44 13.66
CA ARG A 109 1.46 7.09 14.09
C ARG A 109 2.71 6.40 13.54
N ASN A 110 2.66 5.09 13.32
CA ASN A 110 3.74 4.35 12.68
C ASN A 110 3.32 4.00 11.25
N ILE A 111 4.04 4.50 10.25
CA ILE A 111 3.70 4.30 8.84
C ILE A 111 4.95 3.82 8.09
N VAL A 112 4.83 2.67 7.42
CA VAL A 112 5.88 2.14 6.54
C VAL A 112 5.47 2.41 5.09
N VAL A 113 6.35 3.03 4.31
CA VAL A 113 6.12 3.33 2.90
C VAL A 113 7.11 2.54 2.04
N GLY A 114 6.58 1.64 1.23
CA GLY A 114 7.38 0.87 0.26
C GLY A 114 7.75 1.70 -0.96
N GLY A 115 9.00 1.56 -1.42
CA GLY A 115 9.43 2.07 -2.72
C GLY A 115 8.86 1.29 -3.90
N LEU A 116 9.07 1.78 -5.12
CA LEU A 116 8.77 1.05 -6.34
C LEU A 116 9.87 0.02 -6.64
N PRO A 117 9.54 -1.17 -7.15
CA PRO A 117 10.53 -2.08 -7.73
C PRO A 117 11.06 -1.50 -9.06
N LEU A 118 12.05 -2.16 -9.65
CA LEU A 118 12.48 -1.88 -11.03
C LEU A 118 11.34 -2.25 -12.00
N MET A 119 10.45 -1.28 -12.28
CA MET A 119 9.20 -1.52 -13.01
C MET A 119 9.44 -2.09 -14.40
N GLY A 120 10.50 -1.65 -15.09
CA GLY A 120 10.83 -2.11 -16.44
C GLY A 120 11.28 -3.57 -16.51
N CYS A 121 11.67 -4.17 -15.40
CA CYS A 121 12.02 -5.59 -15.30
C CYS A 121 10.85 -6.47 -14.81
N LEU A 122 9.64 -5.91 -14.65
CA LEU A 122 8.48 -6.72 -14.34
C LEU A 122 8.03 -7.50 -15.58
N PRO A 123 7.69 -8.81 -15.46
CA PRO A 123 7.28 -9.63 -16.60
C PRO A 123 6.15 -9.02 -17.44
N VAL A 124 5.22 -8.29 -16.79
CA VAL A 124 4.13 -7.58 -17.46
C VAL A 124 4.64 -6.46 -18.37
N GLN A 125 5.66 -5.70 -17.97
CA GLN A 125 6.22 -4.62 -18.78
C GLN A 125 7.05 -5.17 -19.93
N MET A 126 7.82 -6.23 -19.66
CA MET A 126 8.63 -6.92 -20.65
C MET A 126 7.78 -7.54 -21.78
N THR A 127 6.55 -7.98 -21.46
CA THR A 127 5.62 -8.59 -22.43
C THR A 127 4.80 -7.56 -23.20
N THR A 128 4.25 -6.55 -22.50
CA THR A 128 3.29 -5.60 -23.09
C THR A 128 3.93 -4.65 -24.10
N LYS A 129 5.23 -4.38 -23.99
CA LYS A 129 5.93 -3.47 -24.91
C LYS A 129 6.18 -4.05 -26.31
N MET A 130 5.74 -5.28 -26.61
CA MET A 130 5.71 -5.95 -27.93
C MET A 130 6.95 -5.76 -28.83
N ARG A 131 8.12 -5.41 -28.27
CA ARG A 131 9.29 -5.05 -29.07
C ARG A 131 10.32 -6.17 -29.19
N ASN A 132 10.32 -7.18 -28.31
CA ASN A 132 11.37 -8.20 -28.33
C ASN A 132 10.87 -9.57 -27.84
N ILE A 133 11.10 -10.61 -28.66
CA ILE A 133 11.05 -12.03 -28.27
C ILE A 133 11.96 -12.31 -27.05
N MET A 134 12.99 -11.48 -26.87
CA MET A 134 14.06 -11.62 -25.88
C MET A 134 13.76 -11.09 -24.46
N ARG A 135 12.54 -10.63 -24.14
CA ARG A 135 12.14 -10.23 -22.76
C ARG A 135 13.23 -9.38 -22.06
N PHE A 136 13.63 -8.25 -22.64
CA PHE A 136 14.58 -7.34 -21.99
C PHE A 136 13.88 -6.35 -21.05
N CYS A 137 14.59 -5.86 -20.03
CA CYS A 137 14.08 -4.80 -19.17
C CYS A 137 13.90 -3.49 -19.94
N VAL A 138 12.86 -2.74 -19.59
CA VAL A 138 12.63 -1.40 -20.10
C VAL A 138 13.40 -0.39 -19.26
N GLU A 139 14.62 -0.06 -19.68
CA GLU A 139 15.54 0.79 -18.89
C GLU A 139 14.97 2.16 -18.51
N GLN A 140 14.13 2.75 -19.36
CA GLN A 140 13.50 4.03 -19.04
C GLN A 140 12.56 3.92 -17.84
N GLU A 141 11.77 2.84 -17.75
CA GLU A 141 10.85 2.62 -16.62
C GLU A 141 11.62 2.31 -15.33
N ASN A 142 12.78 1.67 -15.46
CA ASN A 142 13.72 1.48 -14.34
C ASN A 142 14.25 2.83 -13.83
N LYS A 143 14.71 3.72 -14.73
CA LYS A 143 15.16 5.08 -14.36
C LYS A 143 14.06 5.88 -13.67
N ASP A 144 12.84 5.81 -14.18
CA ASP A 144 11.70 6.51 -13.58
C ASP A 144 11.38 5.96 -12.17
N SER A 145 11.49 4.65 -11.97
CA SER A 145 11.33 3.99 -10.66
C SER A 145 12.39 4.44 -9.67
N VAL A 146 13.65 4.51 -10.10
CA VAL A 146 14.76 5.00 -9.28
C VAL A 146 14.55 6.46 -8.89
N LEU A 147 14.19 7.31 -9.84
CA LEU A 147 13.95 8.73 -9.59
C LEU A 147 12.77 8.94 -8.63
N TYR A 148 11.70 8.15 -8.78
CA TYR A 148 10.57 8.16 -7.85
C TYR A 148 11.03 7.82 -6.42
N ASN A 149 11.80 6.74 -6.25
CA ASN A 149 12.31 6.34 -4.93
C ASN A 149 13.25 7.38 -4.32
N GLN A 150 14.10 8.02 -5.11
CA GLN A 150 14.95 9.11 -4.64
C GLN A 150 14.13 10.31 -4.14
N LYS A 151 13.07 10.68 -4.86
CA LYS A 151 12.14 11.74 -4.42
C LYS A 151 11.38 11.34 -3.17
N LEU A 152 10.97 10.07 -3.08
CA LEU A 152 10.25 9.53 -1.93
C LEU A 152 11.08 9.60 -0.65
N VAL A 153 12.33 9.14 -0.68
CA VAL A 153 13.25 9.16 0.47
C VAL A 153 13.47 10.59 1.00
N LYS A 154 13.52 11.59 0.13
CA LYS A 154 13.66 13.00 0.53
C LYS A 154 12.36 13.58 1.11
N LYS A 155 11.21 13.16 0.58
CA LYS A 155 9.90 13.70 0.96
C LYS A 155 9.37 13.13 2.28
N LEU A 156 9.70 11.88 2.63
CA LEU A 156 9.20 11.28 3.87
C LEU A 156 9.62 12.03 5.14
N PRO A 157 10.87 12.48 5.31
CA PRO A 157 11.27 13.33 6.44
C PRO A 157 10.53 14.67 6.51
N GLU A 158 10.26 15.30 5.36
CA GLU A 158 9.48 16.54 5.30
C GLU A 158 8.04 16.33 5.82
N ILE A 159 7.44 15.19 5.44
CA ILE A 159 6.11 14.81 5.91
C ILE A 159 6.14 14.50 7.41
N GLU A 160 7.11 13.71 7.88
CA GLU A 160 7.29 13.35 9.29
C GLU A 160 7.43 14.59 10.17
N ALA A 161 8.26 15.56 9.75
CA ALA A 161 8.44 16.83 10.46
C ALA A 161 7.13 17.63 10.58
N SER A 162 6.21 17.49 9.62
CA SER A 162 4.89 18.15 9.65
C SER A 162 3.83 17.40 10.46
N LEU A 163 4.12 16.19 10.95
CA LEU A 163 3.16 15.30 11.62
C LEU A 163 3.71 14.85 12.99
N PRO A 164 3.55 15.67 14.05
CA PRO A 164 4.12 15.39 15.36
C PRO A 164 3.69 14.03 15.93
N GLY A 165 4.65 13.34 16.55
CA GLY A 165 4.44 12.02 17.15
C GLY A 165 4.23 10.88 16.15
N SER A 166 4.41 11.14 14.86
CA SER A 166 4.47 10.08 13.84
C SER A 166 5.91 9.65 13.57
N LYS A 167 6.06 8.43 13.06
CA LYS A 167 7.32 7.84 12.63
C LYS A 167 7.11 7.21 11.27
N PHE A 168 7.89 7.64 10.29
CA PHE A 168 7.88 7.07 8.95
C PHE A 168 9.10 6.18 8.73
N LEU A 169 8.88 5.05 8.07
CA LEU A 169 9.97 4.17 7.65
C LEU A 169 9.86 3.90 6.15
N TYR A 170 10.93 4.16 5.42
CA TYR A 170 11.05 3.77 4.03
C TYR A 170 11.48 2.31 3.93
N ALA A 171 10.69 1.49 3.24
CA ALA A 171 11.03 0.11 2.95
C ALA A 171 11.51 0.00 1.50
N SER A 172 12.81 -0.24 1.31
CA SER A 172 13.38 -0.44 -0.02
C SER A 172 12.94 -1.78 -0.58
N VAL A 173 12.29 -1.77 -1.74
CA VAL A 173 11.85 -3.00 -2.43
C VAL A 173 12.97 -3.60 -3.29
N TYR A 174 13.96 -2.78 -3.67
CA TYR A 174 15.24 -3.23 -4.20
C TYR A 174 16.36 -2.47 -3.48
N GLY A 175 17.39 -3.17 -3.02
CA GLY A 175 18.64 -2.57 -2.56
C GLY A 175 19.69 -2.63 -3.67
N PRO A 176 20.82 -1.91 -3.55
CA PRO A 176 22.03 -2.37 -4.23
C PRO A 176 22.28 -3.81 -3.77
N LYS A 177 22.57 -4.73 -4.71
CA LYS A 177 23.08 -6.03 -4.29
C LYS A 177 24.34 -5.79 -3.44
N PRO A 178 24.53 -6.52 -2.32
CA PRO A 178 25.83 -6.54 -1.67
C PRO A 178 26.92 -6.96 -2.65
#